data_AF-A0A0A8H2L7-F1
#
_entry.id   AF-A0A0A8H2L7-F1
#
_cell.length_a   1.000
_cell.length_b   1.000
_cell.length_c   1.000
_cell.angle_alpha   90.00
_cell.angle_beta   90.00
_cell.angle_gamma   90.00
#
_symmetry.space_group_name_H-M   'P 1'
#
loop_
_entity.id
_entity.type
_entity.pdbx_description
1 polymer ?
#
loop_
_entity_poly.entity_id
_entity_poly.type
_entity_poly.pdbx_seq_one_letter_code
_entity_poly.pdbx_strand_id
1 'polypeptide(L)'
;MIDELEILQKHLGQVDLNGASLKHQTQKFSEDITDANDFVGALQILDSSLKKILNLLEDRNYEDVQDKVLIASESIKIVDNCSFLGSALFDNNYNVNVGNKAFSFEICNPIKILENSDYAGMKAYIEDKREEVSSLLSELAIAIANYNLGQSFCGMDFDTKNDFKKIFK
;
A
#
# COMPACT_ATOMS: atom_id res chain seq x y z
N MET A 1 -37.07 12.97 -35.70
CA MET A 1 -35.80 12.45 -35.12
C MET A 1 -35.37 13.17 -33.85
N ILE A 2 -35.65 14.46 -33.66
CA ILE A 2 -35.41 15.15 -32.35
C ILE A 2 -36.52 14.79 -31.35
N ASP A 3 -37.77 14.71 -31.81
CA ASP A 3 -38.93 14.46 -30.94
C ASP A 3 -38.91 13.07 -30.27
N GLU A 4 -38.39 12.04 -30.95
CA GLU A 4 -38.30 10.68 -30.40
C GLU A 4 -37.25 10.58 -29.27
N LEU A 5 -36.18 11.36 -29.36
CA LEU A 5 -35.13 11.44 -28.33
C LEU A 5 -35.62 12.16 -27.07
N GLU A 6 -36.39 13.24 -27.23
CA GLU A 6 -37.01 13.95 -26.10
C GLU A 6 -38.07 13.08 -25.40
N ILE A 7 -38.86 12.32 -26.16
CA ILE A 7 -39.87 11.40 -25.61
C ILE A 7 -39.20 10.27 -24.83
N LEU A 8 -38.08 9.73 -25.31
CA LEU A 8 -37.28 8.71 -24.61
C LEU A 8 -36.66 9.25 -23.32
N GLN A 9 -36.09 10.46 -23.34
CA GLN A 9 -35.57 11.13 -22.13
C GLN A 9 -36.66 11.39 -21.08
N LYS A 10 -37.88 11.71 -21.52
CA LYS A 10 -39.01 11.99 -20.63
C LYS A 10 -39.61 10.72 -20.01
N HIS A 11 -39.51 9.57 -20.68
CA HIS A 11 -40.04 8.29 -20.20
C HIS A 11 -39.02 7.46 -19.41
N LEU A 12 -37.73 7.59 -19.67
CA LEU A 12 -36.68 6.85 -18.96
C LEU A 12 -36.17 7.56 -17.69
N GLY A 13 -36.63 8.80 -17.46
CA GLY A 13 -35.97 9.71 -16.51
C GLY A 13 -34.61 10.16 -17.06
N GLN A 14 -34.02 11.22 -16.48
CA GLN A 14 -32.61 11.51 -16.73
C GLN A 14 -31.83 10.23 -16.43
N VAL A 15 -31.20 9.64 -17.45
CA VAL A 15 -30.25 8.55 -17.25
C VAL A 15 -29.18 9.11 -16.33
N ASP A 16 -29.18 8.63 -15.09
CA ASP A 16 -28.38 9.17 -14.01
C ASP A 16 -26.90 8.84 -14.31
N LEU A 17 -26.25 9.72 -15.08
CA LEU A 17 -24.82 9.66 -15.41
C LEU A 17 -23.95 9.59 -14.13
N ASN A 18 -24.52 10.02 -13.01
CA ASN A 18 -23.96 9.88 -11.68
C ASN A 18 -23.79 8.40 -11.30
N GLY A 19 -24.76 7.52 -11.57
CA GLY A 19 -24.71 6.10 -11.18
C GLY A 19 -23.54 5.32 -11.80
N ALA A 20 -23.23 5.60 -13.07
CA ALA A 20 -22.07 5.01 -13.75
C ALA A 20 -20.74 5.56 -13.20
N SER A 21 -20.64 6.88 -13.01
CA SER A 21 -19.47 7.54 -12.41
C SER A 21 -19.20 7.05 -10.99
N LEU A 22 -20.25 6.87 -10.20
CA LEU A 22 -20.21 6.35 -8.83
C LEU A 22 -19.66 4.93 -8.80
N LYS A 23 -20.17 4.05 -9.67
CA LYS A 23 -19.69 2.67 -9.77
C LYS A 23 -18.21 2.61 -10.15
N HIS A 24 -17.76 3.44 -11.09
CA HIS A 24 -16.34 3.51 -11.46
C HIS A 24 -15.46 4.04 -10.32
N GLN A 25 -15.91 5.06 -9.58
CA GLN A 25 -15.18 5.59 -8.43
C GLN A 25 -15.09 4.58 -7.28
N THR A 26 -16.18 3.85 -6.98
CA THR A 26 -16.18 2.79 -5.96
C THR A 26 -15.29 1.62 -6.37
N GLN A 27 -15.28 1.24 -7.64
CA GLN A 27 -14.40 0.19 -8.15
C GLN A 27 -12.92 0.60 -8.00
N LYS A 28 -12.56 1.80 -8.47
CA LYS A 28 -11.19 2.31 -8.35
C LYS A 28 -10.74 2.39 -6.88
N PHE A 29 -11.61 2.86 -5.99
CA PHE A 29 -11.32 2.87 -4.57
C PHE A 29 -11.04 1.46 -4.04
N SER A 30 -11.84 0.46 -4.42
CA SER A 30 -11.62 -0.93 -4.00
C SER A 30 -10.31 -1.51 -4.53
N GLU A 31 -9.92 -1.18 -5.75
CA GLU A 31 -8.64 -1.57 -6.36
C GLU A 31 -7.47 -0.92 -5.60
N ASP A 32 -7.48 0.39 -5.42
CA ASP A 32 -6.43 1.13 -4.69
C ASP A 32 -6.25 0.60 -3.25
N ILE A 33 -7.34 0.27 -2.55
CA ILE A 33 -7.28 -0.31 -1.20
C ILE A 33 -6.72 -1.73 -1.22
N THR A 34 -7.03 -2.52 -2.25
CA THR A 34 -6.49 -3.87 -2.40
C THR A 34 -4.98 -3.80 -2.63
N ASP A 35 -4.54 -2.94 -3.55
CA ASP A 35 -3.12 -2.73 -3.83
C ASP A 35 -2.38 -2.20 -2.60
N ALA A 36 -2.99 -1.29 -1.84
CA ALA A 36 -2.43 -0.78 -0.59
C ALA A 36 -2.28 -1.88 0.47
N ASN A 37 -3.26 -2.78 0.58
CA ASN A 37 -3.19 -3.89 1.53
C ASN A 37 -2.09 -4.90 1.14
N ASP A 38 -1.95 -5.20 -0.14
CA ASP A 38 -0.88 -6.07 -0.65
C ASP A 38 0.49 -5.43 -0.40
N PHE A 39 0.62 -4.12 -0.63
CA PHE A 39 1.83 -3.37 -0.32
C PHE A 39 2.16 -3.39 1.19
N VAL A 40 1.16 -3.17 2.07
CA VAL A 40 1.33 -3.30 3.52
C VAL A 40 1.80 -4.70 3.91
N GLY A 41 1.16 -5.74 3.36
CA GLY A 41 1.51 -7.13 3.62
C GLY A 41 2.95 -7.46 3.22
N ALA A 42 3.37 -7.02 2.03
CA ALA A 42 4.74 -7.16 1.56
C ALA A 42 5.74 -6.48 2.51
N LEU A 43 5.50 -5.22 2.88
CA LEU A 43 6.39 -4.47 3.78
C LEU A 43 6.45 -5.06 5.18
N GLN A 44 5.36 -5.61 5.71
CA GLN A 44 5.36 -6.26 7.03
C GLN A 44 6.17 -7.55 7.06
N ILE A 45 6.07 -8.38 6.02
CA ILE A 45 6.89 -9.59 5.91
C ILE A 45 8.36 -9.21 5.74
N LEU A 46 8.63 -8.18 4.94
CA LEU A 46 9.98 -7.65 4.77
C LEU A 46 10.58 -7.12 6.09
N ASP A 47 9.85 -6.29 6.85
CA ASP A 47 10.30 -5.82 8.17
C ASP A 47 10.57 -6.99 9.13
N SER A 48 9.71 -8.01 9.12
CA SER A 48 9.91 -9.22 9.93
C SER A 48 11.21 -9.94 9.56
N SER A 49 11.51 -10.07 8.27
CA SER A 49 12.76 -10.68 7.79
C SER A 49 13.98 -9.83 8.14
N LEU A 50 13.91 -8.51 7.94
CA LEU A 50 14.97 -7.58 8.32
C LEU A 50 15.25 -7.63 9.82
N LYS A 51 14.21 -7.69 10.66
CA LYS A 51 14.33 -7.85 12.11
C LYS A 51 15.03 -9.15 12.50
N LYS A 52 14.74 -10.27 11.81
CA LYS A 52 15.45 -11.53 12.07
C LYS A 52 16.94 -11.39 11.78
N ILE A 53 17.30 -10.77 10.67
CA ILE A 53 18.71 -10.52 10.32
C ILE A 53 19.37 -9.59 11.34
N LEU A 54 18.67 -8.53 11.77
CA LEU A 54 19.15 -7.62 12.82
C LEU A 54 19.46 -8.36 14.11
N ASN A 55 18.56 -9.24 14.57
CA ASN A 55 18.79 -10.04 15.77
C ASN A 55 20.05 -10.92 15.63
N LEU A 56 20.30 -11.51 14.46
CA LEU A 56 21.54 -12.28 14.23
C LEU A 56 22.81 -11.43 14.39
N LEU A 57 22.74 -10.15 14.02
CA LEU A 57 23.85 -9.20 14.15
C LEU A 57 24.03 -8.73 15.60
N GLU A 58 22.98 -8.76 16.41
CA GLU A 58 23.01 -8.35 17.82
C GLU A 58 23.38 -9.50 18.77
N ASP A 59 22.94 -10.71 18.46
CA ASP A 59 23.14 -11.90 19.29
C ASP A 59 24.54 -12.54 19.11
N ARG A 60 25.29 -12.13 18.08
CA ARG A 60 26.57 -12.76 17.71
C ARG A 60 27.70 -11.76 17.63
N ASN A 61 28.91 -12.25 17.87
CA ASN A 61 30.11 -11.44 17.72
C ASN A 61 30.61 -11.52 16.27
N TYR A 62 30.28 -10.51 15.47
CA TYR A 62 30.78 -10.38 14.10
C TYR A 62 32.27 -9.95 14.03
N GLU A 63 33.06 -10.10 15.10
CA GLU A 63 34.53 -10.15 15.04
C GLU A 63 35.04 -11.59 14.87
N ASP A 64 34.28 -12.59 15.33
CA ASP A 64 34.64 -14.01 15.21
C ASP A 64 34.31 -14.56 13.80
N VAL A 65 35.22 -15.35 13.25
CA VAL A 65 35.10 -15.87 11.87
C VAL A 65 33.97 -16.90 11.74
N GLN A 66 33.73 -17.72 12.76
CA GLN A 66 32.66 -18.73 12.70
C GLN A 66 31.29 -18.04 12.77
N ASP A 67 31.13 -17.06 13.65
CA ASP A 67 29.90 -16.28 13.75
C ASP A 67 29.62 -15.49 12.46
N LYS A 68 30.63 -14.89 11.81
CA LYS A 68 30.48 -14.23 10.50
C LYS A 68 29.89 -15.15 9.43
N VAL A 69 30.44 -16.37 9.32
CA VAL A 69 29.98 -17.38 8.37
C VAL A 69 28.54 -17.78 8.67
N LEU A 70 28.21 -17.93 9.95
CA LEU A 70 26.87 -18.33 10.36
C LEU A 70 25.84 -17.22 10.08
N ILE A 71 26.14 -15.97 10.46
CA ILE A 71 25.32 -14.78 10.14
C ILE A 71 25.07 -14.70 8.64
N ALA A 72 26.12 -14.81 7.81
CA ALA A 72 25.98 -14.75 6.36
C ALA A 72 25.07 -15.89 5.85
N SER A 73 25.30 -17.13 6.29
CA SER A 73 24.52 -18.29 5.85
C SER A 73 23.04 -18.22 6.25
N GLU A 74 22.74 -17.73 7.46
CA GLU A 74 21.38 -17.60 7.96
C GLU A 74 20.67 -16.41 7.32
N SER A 75 21.40 -15.31 7.09
CA SER A 75 20.87 -14.15 6.35
C SER A 75 20.49 -14.53 4.93
N ILE A 76 21.31 -15.33 4.22
CA ILE A 76 20.99 -15.82 2.87
C ILE A 76 19.67 -16.59 2.90
N LYS A 77 19.50 -17.52 3.85
CA LYS A 77 18.26 -18.28 4.00
C LYS A 77 17.06 -17.39 4.31
N ILE A 78 17.22 -16.35 5.12
CA ILE A 78 16.14 -15.42 5.42
C ILE A 78 15.74 -14.67 4.15
N VAL A 79 16.71 -14.18 3.38
CA VAL A 79 16.48 -13.46 2.12
C VAL A 79 15.79 -14.35 1.10
N ASP A 80 16.31 -15.56 0.85
CA ASP A 80 15.79 -16.49 -0.16
C ASP A 80 14.36 -16.95 0.14
N ASN A 81 14.01 -17.07 1.42
CA ASN A 81 12.65 -17.47 1.84
C ASN A 81 11.70 -16.27 2.03
N CYS A 82 12.18 -15.04 1.89
CA CYS A 82 11.37 -13.84 2.05
C CYS A 82 10.56 -13.59 0.78
N SER A 83 9.30 -14.02 0.79
CA SER A 83 8.37 -13.87 -0.32
C SER A 83 6.97 -13.48 0.14
N PHE A 84 6.24 -12.79 -0.73
CA PHE A 84 4.83 -12.47 -0.57
C PHE A 84 4.11 -12.75 -1.88
N LEU A 85 2.94 -13.41 -1.82
CA LEU A 85 2.15 -13.79 -2.98
C LEU A 85 2.97 -14.51 -4.08
N GLY A 86 3.94 -15.32 -3.67
CA GLY A 86 4.81 -16.10 -4.56
C GLY A 86 5.98 -15.31 -5.19
N SER A 87 6.12 -14.02 -4.87
CA SER A 87 7.21 -13.17 -5.36
C SER A 87 8.25 -12.92 -4.26
N ALA A 88 9.54 -13.01 -4.60
CA ALA A 88 10.62 -12.66 -3.68
C ALA A 88 10.55 -11.18 -3.30
N LEU A 89 10.93 -10.82 -2.06
CA LEU A 89 10.77 -9.45 -1.58
C LEU A 89 12.04 -8.58 -1.65
N PHE A 90 13.22 -9.18 -1.62
CA PHE A 90 14.48 -8.44 -1.75
C PHE A 90 14.83 -8.17 -3.21
N ASP A 91 15.69 -7.17 -3.43
CA ASP A 91 16.13 -6.70 -4.76
C ASP A 91 14.95 -6.23 -5.64
N ASN A 92 13.97 -5.57 -5.03
CA ASN A 92 12.75 -5.12 -5.68
C ASN A 92 12.41 -3.67 -5.34
N ASN A 93 11.62 -3.08 -6.26
CA ASN A 93 11.04 -1.76 -6.16
C ASN A 93 9.52 -1.87 -6.07
N TYR A 94 8.97 -1.47 -4.94
CA TYR A 94 7.54 -1.48 -4.68
C TYR A 94 6.98 -0.10 -4.98
N ASN A 95 5.83 -0.08 -5.65
CA ASN A 95 5.09 1.15 -5.92
C ASN A 95 3.62 0.90 -5.69
N VAL A 96 2.95 1.82 -4.99
CA VAL A 96 1.51 1.77 -4.81
C VAL A 96 0.91 3.17 -4.87
N ASN A 97 -0.30 3.28 -5.39
CA ASN A 97 -1.05 4.53 -5.43
C ASN A 97 -2.28 4.40 -4.54
N VAL A 98 -2.47 5.38 -3.65
CA VAL A 98 -3.67 5.50 -2.82
C VAL A 98 -4.29 6.87 -3.05
N GLY A 99 -5.39 6.91 -3.80
CA GLY A 99 -6.02 8.16 -4.22
C GLY A 99 -5.10 8.99 -5.11
N ASN A 100 -4.61 10.12 -4.58
CA ASN A 100 -3.71 11.05 -5.30
C ASN A 100 -2.26 10.99 -4.80
N LYS A 101 -1.92 10.04 -3.91
CA LYS A 101 -0.56 9.87 -3.40
C LYS A 101 0.05 8.59 -3.96
N ALA A 102 1.30 8.70 -4.40
CA ALA A 102 2.13 7.58 -4.79
C ALA A 102 3.16 7.31 -3.68
N PHE A 103 3.36 6.04 -3.37
CA PHE A 103 4.36 5.55 -2.44
C PHE A 103 5.31 4.64 -3.20
N SER A 104 6.60 4.76 -2.90
CA SER A 104 7.65 3.93 -3.48
C SER A 104 8.60 3.47 -2.39
N PHE A 105 9.05 2.22 -2.48
CA PHE A 105 10.03 1.67 -1.56
C PHE A 105 10.99 0.75 -2.32
N GLU A 106 12.28 0.94 -2.10
CA GLU A 106 13.35 0.14 -2.72
C GLU A 106 14.12 -0.60 -1.64
N ILE A 107 14.40 -1.88 -1.88
CA ILE A 107 15.27 -2.65 -1.01
C ILE A 107 16.20 -3.58 -1.80
N CYS A 108 17.49 -3.44 -1.52
CA CYS A 108 18.51 -4.39 -1.94
C CYS A 108 18.69 -5.49 -0.89
N ASN A 109 19.18 -6.64 -1.34
CA ASN A 109 19.65 -7.69 -0.45
C ASN A 109 20.73 -7.14 0.52
N PRO A 110 20.50 -7.17 1.85
CA PRO A 110 21.41 -6.59 2.84
C PRO A 110 22.79 -7.28 2.87
N ILE A 111 22.90 -8.51 2.36
CA ILE A 111 24.17 -9.24 2.31
C ILE A 111 25.11 -8.62 1.27
N LYS A 112 24.57 -8.01 0.20
CA LYS A 112 25.39 -7.30 -0.81
C LYS A 112 26.11 -6.09 -0.21
N ILE A 113 25.63 -5.56 0.92
CA ILE A 113 26.31 -4.48 1.64
C ILE A 113 27.70 -4.93 2.12
N LEU A 114 27.88 -6.22 2.43
CA LEU A 114 29.16 -6.78 2.85
C LEU A 114 30.24 -6.74 1.74
N GLU A 115 29.87 -6.52 0.49
CA GLU A 115 30.83 -6.32 -0.61
C GLU A 115 31.52 -4.95 -0.53
N ASN A 116 30.81 -3.94 0.01
CA ASN A 116 31.24 -2.55 0.05
C ASN A 116 31.47 -2.01 1.47
N SER A 117 31.03 -2.73 2.50
CA SER A 117 31.07 -2.34 3.90
C SER A 117 31.21 -3.58 4.82
N ASP A 118 31.28 -3.37 6.13
CA ASP A 118 31.27 -4.43 7.14
C ASP A 118 29.86 -4.74 7.69
N TYR A 119 29.81 -5.63 8.68
CA TYR A 119 28.58 -6.00 9.38
C TYR A 119 27.94 -4.84 10.15
N ALA A 120 28.72 -3.83 10.56
CA ALA A 120 28.17 -2.62 11.16
C ALA A 120 27.42 -1.78 10.10
N GLY A 121 27.96 -1.67 8.88
CA GLY A 121 27.25 -1.05 7.76
C GLY A 121 26.02 -1.83 7.33
N MET A 122 26.07 -3.17 7.34
CA MET A 122 24.89 -4.01 7.13
C MET A 122 23.82 -3.77 8.21
N LYS A 123 24.22 -3.64 9.48
CA LYS A 123 23.31 -3.30 10.59
C LYS A 123 22.65 -1.94 10.37
N ALA A 124 23.44 -0.90 10.13
CA ALA A 124 22.93 0.45 9.89
C ALA A 124 21.95 0.51 8.72
N TYR A 125 22.29 -0.14 7.60
CA TYR A 125 21.39 -0.25 6.45
C TYR A 125 20.05 -0.90 6.80
N ILE A 126 20.07 -1.97 7.59
CA ILE A 126 18.85 -2.65 8.04
C ILE A 126 18.02 -1.73 8.94
N GLU A 127 18.66 -1.04 9.89
CA GLU A 127 17.97 -0.10 10.79
C GLU A 127 17.30 1.04 10.00
N ASP A 128 18.03 1.67 9.08
CA ASP A 128 17.52 2.74 8.21
C ASP A 128 16.31 2.25 7.39
N LYS A 129 16.43 1.07 6.76
CA LYS A 129 15.34 0.50 5.95
C LYS A 129 14.11 0.15 6.78
N ARG A 130 14.28 -0.32 8.02
CA ARG A 130 13.15 -0.60 8.92
C ARG A 130 12.46 0.68 9.39
N GLU A 131 13.22 1.75 9.62
CA GLU A 131 12.65 3.07 9.92
C GLU A 131 11.87 3.62 8.72
N GLU A 132 12.43 3.50 7.51
CA GLU A 132 11.75 3.87 6.25
C GLU A 132 10.42 3.11 6.08
N VAL A 133 10.42 1.78 6.31
CA VAL A 133 9.19 0.97 6.29
C VAL A 133 8.17 1.47 7.32
N SER A 134 8.59 1.75 8.55
CA SER A 134 7.71 2.26 9.60
C SER A 134 7.09 3.61 9.24
N SER A 135 7.87 4.53 8.67
CA SER A 135 7.37 5.83 8.19
C SER A 135 6.36 5.63 7.06
N LEU A 136 6.71 4.82 6.06
CA LEU A 136 5.84 4.55 4.91
C LEU A 136 4.50 3.93 5.32
N LEU A 137 4.51 2.93 6.21
CA LEU A 137 3.28 2.31 6.71
C LEU A 137 2.40 3.34 7.46
N SER A 138 3.02 4.24 8.22
CA SER A 138 2.31 5.31 8.94
C SER A 138 1.68 6.32 7.97
N GLU A 139 2.43 6.76 6.96
CA GLU A 139 1.95 7.70 5.94
C GLU A 139 0.85 7.08 5.07
N LEU A 140 0.99 5.80 4.73
CA LEU A 140 0.01 5.04 3.96
C LEU A 140 -1.29 4.90 4.76
N ALA A 141 -1.22 4.58 6.06
CA ALA A 141 -2.41 4.53 6.92
C ALA A 141 -3.15 5.88 6.97
N ILE A 142 -2.40 6.99 7.04
CA ILE A 142 -2.97 8.34 6.96
C ILE A 142 -3.60 8.61 5.59
N ALA A 143 -2.97 8.17 4.50
CA ALA A 143 -3.50 8.34 3.15
C ALA A 143 -4.80 7.55 2.95
N ILE A 144 -4.86 6.30 3.43
CA ILE A 144 -6.07 5.46 3.40
C ILE A 144 -7.18 6.11 4.24
N ALA A 145 -6.87 6.56 5.47
CA ALA A 145 -7.87 7.19 6.34
C ALA A 145 -8.44 8.50 5.77
N ASN A 146 -7.61 9.25 5.05
CA ASN A 146 -8.01 10.49 4.36
C ASN A 146 -8.56 10.25 2.95
N TYR A 147 -8.66 8.99 2.51
CA TYR A 147 -9.17 8.66 1.19
C TYR A 147 -10.69 8.88 1.16
N ASN A 148 -11.07 10.13 0.94
CA ASN A 148 -12.46 10.53 0.81
C ASN A 148 -12.97 10.24 -0.60
N LEU A 149 -13.90 9.30 -0.74
CA LEU A 149 -14.82 9.27 -1.90
C LEU A 149 -15.64 10.58 -2.00
N GLY A 150 -15.79 11.29 -0.88
CA GLY A 150 -16.71 12.41 -0.69
C GLY A 150 -16.42 13.71 -1.47
N GLN A 151 -15.20 13.94 -1.97
CA GLN A 151 -14.95 15.19 -2.74
C GLN A 151 -15.63 15.21 -4.12
N SER A 152 -16.22 14.10 -4.58
CA SER A 152 -17.13 14.07 -5.74
C SER A 152 -18.62 13.93 -5.35
N PHE A 153 -18.95 13.70 -4.07
CA PHE A 153 -20.32 13.48 -3.61
C PHE A 153 -20.96 14.71 -2.94
N CYS A 154 -20.16 15.64 -2.43
CA CYS A 154 -20.66 16.80 -1.68
C CYS A 154 -21.05 18.00 -2.58
N GLY A 155 -21.71 17.72 -3.71
CA GLY A 155 -22.52 18.70 -4.45
C GLY A 155 -24.02 18.56 -4.20
N MET A 156 -24.45 17.62 -3.34
CA MET A 156 -25.83 17.51 -2.90
C MET A 156 -25.99 18.24 -1.57
N ASP A 157 -26.46 19.49 -1.65
CA ASP A 157 -27.23 20.09 -0.57
C ASP A 157 -28.37 19.11 -0.22
N PHE A 158 -28.23 18.40 0.90
CA PHE A 158 -29.38 17.76 1.53
C PHE A 158 -30.25 18.88 2.10
N ASP A 159 -31.13 19.45 1.26
CA ASP A 159 -32.19 20.34 1.69
C ASP A 159 -33.06 19.56 2.66
N THR A 160 -32.80 19.77 3.95
CA THR A 160 -33.43 19.08 5.08
C THR A 160 -34.84 19.62 5.35
N LYS A 161 -35.49 20.19 4.33
CA LYS A 161 -36.92 20.52 4.34
C LYS A 161 -37.71 19.45 3.60
N ASN A 162 -37.78 18.29 4.24
CA ASN A 162 -38.67 17.20 3.89
C ASN A 162 -40.12 17.65 3.66
N ASP A 163 -40.53 17.72 2.39
CA ASP A 163 -41.92 17.95 1.96
C ASP A 163 -42.74 16.63 2.01
N PHE A 164 -42.74 15.96 3.17
CA PHE A 164 -43.51 14.72 3.43
C PHE A 164 -45.04 14.94 3.40
N LYS A 165 -45.51 16.18 3.23
CA LYS A 165 -46.95 16.51 3.20
C LYS A 165 -47.65 16.13 1.89
N LYS A 166 -46.93 15.73 0.85
CA LYS A 166 -47.53 15.34 -0.45
C LYS A 166 -47.73 13.83 -0.64
N ILE A 167 -47.30 13.00 0.31
CA ILE A 167 -47.29 11.53 0.14
C ILE A 167 -48.61 10.88 0.59
N PHE A 168 -49.43 11.55 1.41
CA PHE A 168 -50.75 11.06 1.77
C PHE A 168 -51.83 12.05 1.32
N LYS A 169 -52.51 11.71 0.23
CA LYS A 169 -53.78 12.31 -0.17
C LYS A 169 -54.80 11.22 -0.41
#